data_AF-A0A4Q3U4V2-F1
#
_entry.id   AF-A0A4Q3U4V2-F1
#
_cell.length_a   1.000
_cell.length_b   1.000
_cell.length_c   1.000
_cell.angle_alpha   90.00
_cell.angle_beta   90.00
_cell.angle_gamma   90.00
#
_symmetry.space_group_name_H-M   'P 1'
#
loop_
_entity.id
_entity.type
_entity.pdbx_description
1 polymer ?
#
loop_
_entity_poly.entity_id
_entity_poly.type
_entity_poly.pdbx_seq_one_letter_code
_entity_poly.pdbx_strand_id
1 'polypeptide(L)'
;MRDLPARFIAVALALTLSGCGTFARPEPLAVRAIDASVERVADPRIRPGDQVRVTELVELFTHRLARDGSGAMLALSGGGANGAFGAGVLVGWTETGARPRFDIVTGISTGALAAPFAFLGSDWDDELREAYTGGGADGLLSARALAGLVRPSLFSSAPLRKLVEENVTPELLRQIAAEHAKGRRLLVVTTNLDTQESVVWDMGQLATQGDEQALQLFREVLIASASIPGVFPPVMIAGLQGDQIVEEMHADGGINLPFLGVPENMLAGSPRIPGADHASIYVLINGQTGRTSSVVRGSLPAILTRTYESMSKATTRTHLAANAAFAARNGVTFRVASIPMETEASSLNFDHDSMVRVFELGRSRAAAGQAWVSPSEELAAEPAGIGPAPQAAAPSN
;
A
#
# COMPACT_ATOMS: atom_id res chain seq x y z
N MET A 1 -56.64 23.23 -4.83
CA MET A 1 -55.97 22.12 -4.10
C MET A 1 -55.17 21.23 -5.06
N ARG A 2 -54.18 21.76 -5.81
CA ARG A 2 -53.46 20.98 -6.83
C ARG A 2 -51.94 21.20 -6.94
N ASP A 3 -51.33 21.89 -5.96
CA ASP A 3 -49.89 22.23 -6.00
C ASP A 3 -49.06 21.64 -4.84
N LEU A 4 -49.67 20.83 -3.95
CA LEU A 4 -48.94 20.18 -2.87
C LEU A 4 -47.97 19.05 -3.28
N PRO A 5 -48.17 18.25 -4.36
CA PRO A 5 -47.30 17.09 -4.61
C PRO A 5 -45.93 17.47 -5.18
N ALA A 6 -45.82 18.56 -5.93
CA ALA A 6 -44.55 18.97 -6.56
C ALA A 6 -43.54 19.51 -5.53
N ARG A 7 -44.00 20.23 -4.50
CA ARG A 7 -43.13 20.74 -3.43
C ARG A 7 -42.61 19.62 -2.51
N PHE A 8 -43.42 18.59 -2.22
CA PHE A 8 -42.96 17.44 -1.44
C PHE A 8 -41.94 16.58 -2.20
N ILE A 9 -42.11 16.40 -3.51
CA ILE A 9 -41.14 15.68 -4.34
C ILE A 9 -39.84 16.48 -4.47
N ALA A 10 -39.89 17.80 -4.64
CA ALA A 10 -38.70 18.63 -4.71
C ALA A 10 -37.93 18.69 -3.37
N VAL A 11 -38.63 18.72 -2.23
CA VAL A 11 -38.02 18.67 -0.89
C VAL A 11 -37.43 17.28 -0.62
N ALA A 12 -38.11 16.20 -1.04
CA ALA A 12 -37.56 14.85 -0.95
C ALA A 12 -36.33 14.66 -1.85
N LEU A 13 -36.34 15.21 -3.08
CA LEU A 13 -35.17 15.20 -3.97
C LEU A 13 -34.01 16.03 -3.41
N ALA A 14 -34.30 17.20 -2.83
CA ALA A 14 -33.30 18.06 -2.18
C ALA A 14 -32.74 17.44 -0.90
N LEU A 15 -33.54 16.67 -0.16
CA LEU A 15 -33.09 15.85 0.98
C LEU A 15 -32.26 14.64 0.56
N THR A 16 -32.50 14.07 -0.63
CA THR A 16 -31.62 13.03 -1.20
C THR A 16 -30.33 13.58 -1.81
N LEU A 17 -30.31 14.87 -2.20
CA LEU A 17 -29.13 15.57 -2.73
C LEU A 17 -28.27 16.24 -1.64
N SER A 18 -28.74 16.29 -0.39
CA SER A 18 -27.99 16.85 0.76
C SER A 18 -27.22 15.80 1.56
N GLY A 19 -27.18 14.55 1.09
CA GLY A 19 -26.30 13.49 1.60
C GLY A 19 -24.84 13.65 1.16
N CYS A 20 -24.30 14.86 1.10
CA CYS A 20 -22.84 15.03 1.12
C CYS A 20 -22.42 14.74 2.56
N GLY A 21 -21.88 13.55 2.82
CA GLY A 21 -21.25 13.24 4.10
C GLY A 21 -20.06 14.17 4.31
N THR A 22 -20.28 15.33 4.93
CA THR A 22 -19.21 16.25 5.28
C THR A 22 -18.44 15.66 6.45
N PHE A 23 -17.15 15.38 6.28
CA PHE A 23 -16.25 15.13 7.40
C PHE A 23 -16.07 16.46 8.15
N ALA A 24 -16.61 16.55 9.37
CA ALA A 24 -16.29 17.65 10.26
C ALA A 24 -14.81 17.52 10.66
N ARG A 25 -14.01 18.55 10.37
CA ARG A 25 -12.63 18.63 10.86
C ARG A 25 -12.61 19.45 12.15
N PRO A 26 -11.90 19.01 13.19
CA PRO A 26 -11.64 19.86 14.32
C PRO A 26 -10.83 21.09 13.88
N GLU A 27 -11.13 22.24 14.49
CA GLU A 27 -10.36 23.46 14.27
C GLU A 27 -8.91 23.27 14.74
N PRO A 28 -7.91 23.86 14.05
CA PRO A 28 -6.51 23.80 14.47
C PRO A 28 -6.33 24.23 15.92
N LEU A 29 -5.66 23.38 16.71
CA LEU A 29 -5.41 23.65 18.13
C LEU A 29 -4.03 24.27 18.29
N ALA A 30 -3.97 25.48 18.83
CA ALA A 30 -2.68 26.09 19.16
C ALA A 30 -1.99 25.29 20.28
N VAL A 31 -0.71 24.96 20.12
CA VAL A 31 0.05 24.18 21.13
C VAL A 31 0.04 24.86 22.50
N ARG A 32 0.06 26.20 22.53
CA ARG A 32 -0.06 27.01 23.75
C ARG A 32 -1.40 26.88 24.49
N ALA A 33 -2.43 26.32 23.83
CA ALA A 33 -3.75 26.09 24.41
C ALA A 33 -3.89 24.68 25.03
N ILE A 34 -2.85 23.85 24.94
CA ILE A 34 -2.83 22.50 25.50
C ILE A 34 -2.44 22.61 26.97
N ASP A 35 -3.36 22.25 27.86
CA ASP A 35 -3.14 22.19 29.31
C ASP A 35 -2.59 20.80 29.71
N ALA A 36 -1.53 20.36 29.01
CA ALA A 36 -0.82 19.10 29.24
C ALA A 36 0.66 19.26 28.85
N SER A 37 1.54 18.48 29.49
CA SER A 37 2.96 18.45 29.13
C SER A 37 3.14 17.80 27.75
N VAL A 38 3.71 18.54 26.80
CA VAL A 38 4.05 18.04 25.47
C VAL A 38 5.51 17.63 25.43
N GLU A 39 5.77 16.34 25.24
CA GLU A 39 7.11 15.82 24.97
C GLU A 39 7.40 15.83 23.47
N ARG A 40 8.56 16.38 23.08
CA ARG A 40 8.97 16.36 21.67
C ARG A 40 9.65 15.04 21.36
N VAL A 41 8.92 14.16 20.67
CA VAL A 41 9.49 12.97 20.04
C VAL A 41 9.93 13.28 18.60
N ALA A 42 10.86 12.48 18.07
CA ALA A 42 11.31 12.63 16.69
C ALA A 42 10.17 12.27 15.72
N ASP A 43 9.83 13.19 14.80
CA ASP A 43 8.77 12.98 13.82
C ASP A 43 9.16 11.86 12.84
N PRO A 44 8.37 10.77 12.76
CA PRO A 44 8.67 9.67 11.84
C PRO A 44 8.37 10.00 10.36
N ARG A 45 7.72 11.13 10.08
CA ARG A 45 7.35 11.52 8.71
C ARG A 45 8.55 12.07 7.94
N ILE A 46 8.54 11.79 6.65
CA ILE A 46 9.44 12.33 5.65
C ILE A 46 8.53 12.87 4.54
N ARG A 47 8.36 14.19 4.53
CA ARG A 47 7.54 14.92 3.56
C ARG A 47 8.42 15.40 2.39
N PRO A 48 7.90 15.50 1.16
CA PRO A 48 8.67 16.02 0.03
C PRO A 48 9.22 17.43 0.27
N GLY A 49 8.50 18.27 1.01
CA GLY A 49 8.95 19.62 1.40
C GLY A 49 10.07 19.64 2.45
N ASP A 50 10.30 18.55 3.19
CA ASP A 50 11.36 18.45 4.19
C ASP A 50 12.68 17.99 3.56
N GLN A 51 13.41 18.95 2.99
CA GLN A 51 14.65 18.67 2.27
C GLN A 51 15.72 18.00 3.13
N VAL A 52 15.72 18.23 4.44
CA VAL A 52 16.68 17.59 5.35
C VAL A 52 16.36 16.10 5.45
N ARG A 53 15.12 15.76 5.79
CA ARG A 53 14.67 14.36 5.91
C ARG A 53 14.74 13.61 4.59
N VAL A 54 14.44 14.29 3.48
CA VAL A 54 14.58 13.72 2.13
C VAL A 54 16.05 13.43 1.81
N THR A 55 16.98 14.31 2.19
CA THR A 55 18.42 14.08 1.99
C THR A 55 18.90 12.91 2.85
N GLU A 56 18.51 12.85 4.12
CA GLU A 56 18.82 11.72 5.02
C GLU A 56 18.31 10.39 4.45
N LEU A 57 17.12 10.38 3.85
CA LEU A 57 16.56 9.20 3.19
C LEU A 57 17.40 8.77 1.98
N VAL A 58 17.84 9.71 1.14
CA VAL A 58 18.72 9.41 0.00
C VAL A 58 20.06 8.86 0.45
N GLU A 59 20.66 9.48 1.47
CA GLU A 59 21.94 9.03 2.02
C GLU A 59 21.83 7.63 2.60
N LEU A 60 20.75 7.34 3.32
CA LEU A 60 20.44 5.99 3.81
C LEU A 60 20.39 4.98 2.67
N PHE A 61 19.61 5.23 1.61
CA PHE A 61 19.50 4.32 0.47
C PHE A 61 20.85 4.16 -0.24
N THR A 62 21.56 5.27 -0.47
CA THR A 62 22.88 5.28 -1.11
C THR A 62 23.90 4.45 -0.32
N HIS A 63 23.96 4.66 0.99
CA HIS A 63 24.86 3.92 1.88
C HIS A 63 24.51 2.43 1.95
N ARG A 64 23.22 2.08 1.95
CA ARG A 64 22.78 0.67 1.92
C ARG A 64 23.07 -0.03 0.60
N LEU A 65 22.99 0.69 -0.51
CA LEU A 65 23.42 0.19 -1.81
C LEU A 65 24.95 0.03 -1.86
N ALA A 66 25.71 0.94 -1.25
CA ALA A 66 27.18 0.93 -1.30
C ALA A 66 27.87 -0.02 -0.29
N ARG A 67 27.23 -0.40 0.82
CA ARG A 67 27.83 -1.19 1.92
C ARG A 67 28.26 -2.59 1.48
N ASP A 68 29.57 -2.81 1.35
CA ASP A 68 30.24 -4.09 1.05
C ASP A 68 29.62 -4.89 -0.12
N GLY A 69 28.80 -4.21 -0.92
CA GLY A 69 28.02 -4.81 -1.96
C GLY A 69 26.79 -5.64 -1.56
N SER A 70 26.56 -6.06 -0.32
CA SER A 70 25.53 -7.10 -0.06
C SER A 70 24.12 -6.62 0.30
N GLY A 71 23.82 -5.33 0.15
CA GLY A 71 22.56 -4.74 0.61
C GLY A 71 21.35 -5.31 -0.12
N ALA A 72 20.30 -5.69 0.61
CA ALA A 72 19.05 -6.23 0.03
C ALA A 72 17.86 -5.34 0.39
N MET A 73 17.09 -4.92 -0.62
CA MET A 73 15.90 -4.10 -0.46
C MET A 73 14.68 -4.82 -0.98
N LEU A 74 13.56 -4.65 -0.29
CA LEU A 74 12.26 -5.18 -0.70
C LEU A 74 11.25 -4.04 -0.78
N ALA A 75 10.57 -3.90 -1.91
CA ALA A 75 9.42 -3.01 -2.05
C ALA A 75 8.15 -3.81 -2.29
N LEU A 76 7.17 -3.63 -1.42
CA LEU A 76 5.86 -4.28 -1.48
C LEU A 76 4.83 -3.29 -2.01
N SER A 77 4.27 -3.60 -3.18
CA SER A 77 3.29 -2.72 -3.82
C SER A 77 1.91 -2.78 -3.15
N GLY A 78 1.07 -1.82 -3.52
CA GLY A 78 -0.37 -1.94 -3.30
C GLY A 78 -1.02 -3.02 -4.17
N GLY A 79 -2.28 -3.35 -3.85
CA GLY A 79 -2.98 -4.47 -4.50
C GLY A 79 -4.24 -4.99 -3.80
N GLY A 80 -4.67 -4.41 -2.68
CA GLY A 80 -5.84 -4.87 -1.93
C GLY A 80 -5.74 -6.35 -1.53
N ALA A 81 -6.78 -7.14 -1.83
CA ALA A 81 -6.85 -8.57 -1.53
C ALA A 81 -5.72 -9.39 -2.17
N ASN A 82 -5.20 -8.94 -3.32
CA ASN A 82 -4.08 -9.59 -4.00
C ASN A 82 -2.77 -9.55 -3.19
N GLY A 83 -2.71 -8.80 -2.08
CA GLY A 83 -1.60 -8.88 -1.13
C GLY A 83 -1.32 -10.30 -0.61
N ALA A 84 -2.34 -11.17 -0.62
CA ALA A 84 -2.18 -12.59 -0.30
C ALA A 84 -1.12 -13.27 -1.19
N PHE A 85 -1.01 -12.87 -2.47
CA PHE A 85 0.05 -13.35 -3.36
C PHE A 85 1.43 -13.03 -2.82
N GLY A 86 1.65 -11.77 -2.42
CA GLY A 86 2.93 -11.33 -1.91
C GLY A 86 3.31 -11.99 -0.59
N ALA A 87 2.33 -12.15 0.31
CA ALA A 87 2.51 -12.95 1.52
C ALA A 87 2.94 -14.39 1.18
N GLY A 88 2.25 -15.02 0.21
CA GLY A 88 2.59 -16.35 -0.28
C GLY A 88 4.01 -16.42 -0.85
N VAL A 89 4.40 -15.48 -1.70
CA VAL A 89 5.76 -15.42 -2.27
C VAL A 89 6.82 -15.33 -1.18
N LEU A 90 6.61 -14.49 -0.16
CA LEU A 90 7.57 -14.35 0.94
C LEU A 90 7.72 -15.64 1.74
N VAL A 91 6.61 -16.29 2.07
CA VAL A 91 6.58 -17.59 2.78
C VAL A 91 7.25 -18.69 1.94
N GLY A 92 6.86 -18.84 0.68
CA GLY A 92 7.44 -19.84 -0.21
C GLY A 92 8.93 -19.58 -0.50
N TRP A 93 9.36 -18.32 -0.49
CA TRP A 93 10.77 -17.99 -0.63
C TRP A 93 11.56 -18.38 0.62
N THR A 94 10.99 -18.22 1.82
CA THR A 94 11.58 -18.73 3.06
C THR A 94 11.74 -20.24 3.02
N GLU A 95 10.77 -20.99 2.48
CA GLU A 95 10.85 -22.46 2.35
C GLU A 95 12.08 -22.93 1.54
N THR A 96 12.58 -22.09 0.63
CA THR A 96 13.81 -22.40 -0.15
C THR A 96 15.10 -22.20 0.66
N GLY A 97 15.03 -21.52 1.80
CA GLY A 97 16.20 -21.07 2.57
C GLY A 97 17.00 -19.93 1.93
N ALA A 98 16.53 -19.38 0.81
CA ALA A 98 17.25 -18.37 0.02
C ALA A 98 16.71 -16.94 0.18
N ARG A 99 15.68 -16.71 1.01
CA ARG A 99 15.12 -15.37 1.23
C ARG A 99 16.14 -14.47 1.93
N PRO A 100 16.55 -13.33 1.33
CA PRO A 100 17.47 -12.41 1.95
C PRO A 100 16.89 -11.77 3.22
N ARG A 101 17.78 -11.40 4.15
CA ARG A 101 17.43 -10.46 5.20
C ARG A 101 17.54 -9.05 4.65
N PHE A 102 16.41 -8.36 4.50
CA PHE A 102 16.37 -7.04 3.86
C PHE A 102 16.86 -5.92 4.79
N ASP A 103 17.74 -5.07 4.30
CA ASP A 103 18.17 -3.83 4.95
C ASP A 103 17.06 -2.78 4.96
N ILE A 104 16.31 -2.70 3.86
CA ILE A 104 15.19 -1.78 3.69
C ILE A 104 13.98 -2.58 3.21
N VAL A 105 12.87 -2.44 3.92
CA VAL A 105 11.56 -2.92 3.47
C VAL A 105 10.64 -1.72 3.33
N THR A 106 10.01 -1.59 2.17
CA THR A 106 8.99 -0.56 1.93
C THR A 106 7.63 -1.21 1.65
N GLY A 107 6.57 -0.53 2.05
CA GLY A 107 5.21 -1.02 1.84
C GLY A 107 4.21 0.09 1.53
N ILE A 108 3.32 -0.19 0.59
CA ILE A 108 2.21 0.69 0.21
C ILE A 108 0.92 -0.13 0.19
N SER A 109 -0.17 0.39 0.76
CA SER A 109 -1.47 -0.29 0.79
C SER A 109 -1.38 -1.66 1.43
N THR A 110 -1.90 -2.70 0.80
CA THR A 110 -1.72 -4.07 1.27
C THR A 110 -0.24 -4.42 1.51
N GLY A 111 0.70 -3.88 0.72
CA GLY A 111 2.13 -4.02 0.96
C GLY A 111 2.59 -3.40 2.28
N ALA A 112 1.95 -2.32 2.75
CA ALA A 112 2.24 -1.75 4.08
C ALA A 112 1.80 -2.69 5.21
N LEU A 113 0.73 -3.46 5.02
CA LEU A 113 0.27 -4.46 6.00
C LEU A 113 1.22 -5.67 6.07
N ALA A 114 1.78 -6.09 4.94
CA ALA A 114 2.76 -7.18 4.89
C ALA A 114 4.19 -6.75 5.31
N ALA A 115 4.54 -5.47 5.13
CA ALA A 115 5.90 -4.97 5.34
C ALA A 115 6.48 -5.19 6.75
N PRO A 116 5.74 -4.99 7.87
CA PRO A 116 6.21 -5.31 9.21
C PRO A 116 6.71 -6.76 9.35
N PHE A 117 5.92 -7.74 8.90
CA PHE A 117 6.30 -9.15 8.94
C PHE A 117 7.48 -9.44 8.01
N ALA A 118 7.44 -8.88 6.80
CA ALA A 118 8.52 -9.04 5.83
C ALA A 118 9.86 -8.50 6.34
N PHE A 119 9.79 -7.41 7.11
CA PHE A 119 10.91 -6.79 7.80
C PHE A 119 11.41 -7.63 8.96
N LEU A 120 10.55 -8.23 9.78
CA LEU A 120 11.03 -9.09 10.87
C LEU A 120 11.61 -10.41 10.38
N GLY A 121 11.16 -10.92 9.23
CA GLY A 121 11.75 -12.07 8.55
C GLY A 121 10.97 -13.37 8.76
N SER A 122 11.63 -14.50 8.55
CA SER A 122 11.01 -15.84 8.50
C SER A 122 10.30 -16.25 9.78
N ASP A 123 10.74 -15.75 10.94
CA ASP A 123 10.15 -16.07 12.23
C ASP A 123 8.72 -15.51 12.38
N TRP A 124 8.30 -14.65 11.45
CA TRP A 124 6.98 -14.00 11.40
C TRP A 124 6.14 -14.46 10.19
N ASP A 125 6.57 -15.51 9.49
CA ASP A 125 5.88 -16.00 8.30
C ASP A 125 4.54 -16.68 8.63
N ASP A 126 4.39 -17.24 9.84
CA ASP A 126 3.12 -17.82 10.29
C ASP A 126 2.08 -16.73 10.57
N GLU A 127 2.47 -15.63 11.21
CA GLU A 127 1.62 -14.45 11.40
C GLU A 127 1.30 -13.77 10.08
N LEU A 128 2.28 -13.67 9.16
CA LEU A 128 2.05 -13.16 7.82
C LEU A 128 1.04 -14.03 7.05
N ARG A 129 1.16 -15.36 7.14
CA ARG A 129 0.20 -16.29 6.54
C ARG A 129 -1.18 -16.05 7.14
N GLU A 130 -1.30 -16.10 8.46
CA GLU A 130 -2.58 -15.95 9.17
C GLU A 130 -3.27 -14.61 8.87
N ALA A 131 -2.52 -13.50 8.80
CA ALA A 131 -3.07 -12.20 8.47
C ALA A 131 -3.75 -12.15 7.08
N TYR A 132 -3.30 -12.97 6.13
CA TYR A 132 -3.84 -13.03 4.76
C TYR A 132 -4.73 -14.24 4.48
N THR A 133 -4.64 -15.31 5.27
CA THR A 133 -5.40 -16.54 5.05
C THR A 133 -6.31 -16.91 6.21
N GLY A 134 -6.32 -16.19 7.33
CA GLY A 134 -7.12 -16.51 8.53
C GLY A 134 -8.60 -16.12 8.40
N GLY A 135 -9.00 -15.47 7.31
CA GLY A 135 -10.40 -15.05 7.08
C GLY A 135 -10.80 -13.76 7.80
N GLY A 136 -9.89 -13.10 8.53
CA GLY A 136 -10.16 -11.78 9.14
C GLY A 136 -10.50 -10.68 8.12
N ALA A 137 -10.08 -10.86 6.87
CA ALA A 137 -10.41 -9.98 5.74
C ALA A 137 -11.75 -10.34 5.05
N ASP A 138 -12.37 -11.46 5.42
CA ASP A 138 -13.64 -11.86 4.82
C ASP A 138 -14.75 -10.84 5.14
N GLY A 139 -15.54 -10.50 4.13
CA GLY A 139 -16.59 -9.50 4.26
C GLY A 139 -16.12 -8.05 4.44
N LEU A 140 -14.83 -7.73 4.21
CA LEU A 140 -14.32 -6.34 4.22
C LEU A 140 -15.13 -5.42 3.29
N LEU A 141 -15.68 -5.93 2.18
CA LEU A 141 -16.55 -5.20 1.25
C LEU A 141 -18.04 -5.56 1.36
N SER A 142 -18.47 -6.16 2.47
CA SER A 142 -19.88 -6.52 2.65
C SER A 142 -20.78 -5.29 2.56
N ALA A 143 -22.04 -5.48 2.14
CA ALA A 143 -23.02 -4.39 2.06
C ALA A 143 -23.22 -3.67 3.41
N ARG A 144 -22.97 -4.36 4.54
CA ARG A 144 -22.97 -3.77 5.89
C ARG A 144 -21.77 -2.87 6.13
N ALA A 145 -20.57 -3.27 5.68
CA ALA A 145 -19.36 -2.46 5.76
C ALA A 145 -19.50 -1.20 4.88
N LEU A 146 -20.02 -1.35 3.66
CA LEU A 146 -20.22 -0.22 2.73
C LEU A 146 -21.37 0.71 3.15
N ALA A 147 -22.40 0.21 3.83
CA ALA A 147 -23.47 1.06 4.39
C ALA A 147 -22.96 2.04 5.46
N GLY A 148 -21.82 1.74 6.09
CA GLY A 148 -21.12 2.64 7.02
C GLY A 148 -20.52 3.89 6.35
N LEU A 149 -20.19 3.83 5.06
CA LEU A 149 -19.62 4.98 4.30
C LEU A 149 -20.64 6.12 4.08
N VAL A 150 -21.94 5.81 4.12
CA VAL A 150 -23.02 6.79 3.84
C VAL A 150 -23.50 7.49 5.13
N ARG A 151 -23.02 7.07 6.30
CA ARG A 151 -23.43 7.61 7.60
C ARG A 151 -22.21 8.16 8.37
N PRO A 152 -22.03 9.49 8.42
CA PRO A 152 -20.87 10.10 9.06
C PRO A 152 -20.67 9.72 10.54
N SER A 153 -21.75 9.44 11.26
CA SER A 153 -21.72 9.05 12.68
C SER A 153 -21.40 7.57 12.92
N LEU A 154 -21.26 6.76 11.87
CA LEU A 154 -20.90 5.33 11.92
C LEU A 154 -19.60 5.04 11.13
N PHE A 155 -18.82 6.08 10.81
CA PHE A 155 -17.50 5.96 10.18
C PHE A 155 -16.61 5.09 11.05
N SER A 156 -16.58 3.80 10.76
CA SER A 156 -15.52 2.95 11.23
C SER A 156 -15.06 2.14 10.04
N SER A 157 -13.77 2.30 9.72
CA SER A 157 -12.98 1.26 9.11
C SER A 157 -12.88 0.02 10.03
N ALA A 158 -13.92 -0.31 10.81
CA ALA A 158 -13.88 -1.27 11.90
C ALA A 158 -13.33 -2.64 11.48
N PRO A 159 -13.69 -3.19 10.31
CA PRO A 159 -13.10 -4.45 9.87
C PRO A 159 -11.58 -4.36 9.61
N LEU A 160 -11.12 -3.38 8.84
CA LEU A 160 -9.69 -3.15 8.56
C LEU A 160 -8.92 -2.78 9.83
N ARG A 161 -9.49 -1.89 10.65
CA ARG A 161 -8.93 -1.44 11.92
C ARG A 161 -8.77 -2.61 12.89
N LYS A 162 -9.81 -3.46 13.03
CA LYS A 162 -9.76 -4.65 13.87
C LYS A 162 -8.67 -5.61 13.40
N LEU A 163 -8.58 -5.88 12.09
CA LEU A 163 -7.52 -6.71 11.52
C LEU A 163 -6.14 -6.15 11.87
N VAL A 164 -5.92 -4.84 11.71
CA VAL A 164 -4.65 -4.19 12.07
C VAL A 164 -4.40 -4.26 13.59
N GLU A 165 -5.40 -4.02 14.44
CA GLU A 165 -5.27 -4.07 15.90
C GLU A 165 -4.93 -5.46 16.42
N GLU A 166 -5.49 -6.51 15.82
CA GLU A 166 -5.23 -7.92 16.17
C GLU A 166 -3.81 -8.35 15.78
N ASN A 167 -3.28 -7.82 14.68
CA ASN A 167 -1.98 -8.22 14.14
C ASN A 167 -0.82 -7.32 14.59
N VAL A 168 -1.07 -6.03 14.86
CA VAL A 168 -0.06 -5.05 15.27
C VAL A 168 -0.06 -4.93 16.78
N THR A 169 0.80 -5.71 17.41
CA THR A 169 0.91 -5.81 18.88
C THR A 169 2.08 -4.99 19.42
N PRO A 170 2.12 -4.70 20.74
CA PRO A 170 3.31 -4.14 21.38
C PRO A 170 4.58 -4.97 21.14
N GLU A 171 4.43 -6.30 21.03
CA GLU A 171 5.52 -7.20 20.72
C GLU A 171 6.11 -6.94 19.34
N LEU A 172 5.24 -6.85 18.33
CA LEU A 172 5.63 -6.54 16.96
C LEU A 172 6.44 -5.23 16.92
N LEU A 173 5.95 -4.17 17.58
CA LEU A 173 6.66 -2.89 17.66
C LEU A 173 8.04 -3.03 18.31
N ARG A 174 8.13 -3.76 19.41
CA ARG A 174 9.39 -3.96 20.13
C ARG A 174 10.43 -4.69 19.28
N GLN A 175 10.02 -5.69 18.50
CA GLN A 175 10.90 -6.38 17.56
C GLN A 175 11.34 -5.47 16.40
N ILE A 176 10.42 -4.66 15.87
CA ILE A 176 10.73 -3.68 14.81
C ILE A 176 11.75 -2.65 15.30
N ALA A 177 11.58 -2.13 16.52
CA ALA A 177 12.53 -1.21 17.14
C ALA A 177 13.93 -1.84 17.30
N ALA A 178 13.99 -3.12 17.70
CA ALA A 178 15.25 -3.86 17.82
C ALA A 178 15.96 -4.05 16.46
N GLU A 179 15.22 -4.33 15.39
CA GLU A 179 15.76 -4.42 14.03
C GLU A 179 16.16 -3.05 13.47
N HIS A 180 15.42 -1.99 13.81
CA HIS A 180 15.77 -0.61 13.46
C HIS A 180 17.09 -0.17 14.11
N ALA A 181 17.34 -0.58 15.36
CA ALA A 181 18.59 -0.32 16.06
C ALA A 181 19.80 -1.00 15.40
N LYS A 182 19.59 -2.09 14.65
CA LYS A 182 20.61 -2.74 13.79
C LYS A 182 20.84 -1.98 12.47
N GLY A 183 20.15 -0.86 12.29
CA GLY A 183 20.25 0.05 11.14
C GLY A 183 19.32 -0.30 9.97
N ARG A 184 18.47 -1.33 10.10
CA ARG A 184 17.48 -1.67 9.07
C ARG A 184 16.35 -0.64 9.07
N ARG A 185 15.62 -0.51 7.96
CA ARG A 185 14.55 0.48 7.83
C ARG A 185 13.26 -0.15 7.30
N LEU A 186 12.16 0.16 7.98
CA LEU A 186 10.81 -0.18 7.57
C LEU A 186 10.10 1.12 7.22
N LEU A 187 9.74 1.28 5.95
CA LEU A 187 9.14 2.50 5.43
C LEU A 187 7.74 2.22 4.89
N VAL A 188 6.75 3.01 5.31
CA VAL A 188 5.38 2.92 4.78
C VAL A 188 5.01 4.23 4.12
N VAL A 189 4.20 4.18 3.06
CA VAL A 189 3.76 5.39 2.34
C VAL A 189 2.26 5.58 2.48
N THR A 190 1.85 6.81 2.81
CA THR A 190 0.47 7.27 2.71
C THR A 190 0.40 8.47 1.76
N THR A 191 -0.79 8.78 1.25
CA THR A 191 -1.03 10.03 0.52
C THR A 191 -1.74 11.00 1.43
N ASN A 192 -1.14 12.18 1.67
CA ASN A 192 -1.83 13.29 2.31
C ASN A 192 -2.74 13.95 1.25
N LEU A 193 -4.06 13.85 1.43
CA LEU A 193 -5.05 14.39 0.49
C LEU A 193 -5.16 15.91 0.53
N ASP A 194 -4.71 16.55 1.60
CA ASP A 194 -4.73 18.02 1.76
C ASP A 194 -3.63 18.68 0.93
N THR A 195 -2.45 18.07 0.91
CA THR A 195 -1.29 18.57 0.15
C THR A 195 -1.08 17.83 -1.18
N GLN A 196 -1.76 16.70 -1.39
CA GLN A 196 -1.57 15.77 -2.51
C GLN A 196 -0.19 15.10 -2.54
N GLU A 197 0.55 15.15 -1.43
CA GLU A 197 1.91 14.64 -1.33
C GLU A 197 1.95 13.19 -0.84
N SER A 198 2.95 12.45 -1.31
CA SER A 198 3.32 11.16 -0.72
C SER A 198 4.11 11.40 0.57
N VAL A 199 3.63 10.89 1.69
CA VAL A 199 4.33 10.96 2.98
C VAL A 199 4.92 9.60 3.29
N VAL A 200 6.24 9.55 3.43
CA VAL A 200 6.96 8.34 3.87
C VAL A 200 7.06 8.36 5.39
N TRP A 201 6.80 7.22 6.02
CA TRP A 201 6.84 7.04 7.47
C TRP A 201 7.96 6.06 7.82
N ASP A 202 8.92 6.47 8.64
CA ASP A 202 9.89 5.56 9.24
C ASP A 202 9.25 4.84 10.43
N MET A 203 8.68 3.68 10.14
CA MET A 203 7.95 2.86 11.11
C MET A 203 8.90 2.28 12.17
N GLY A 204 10.19 2.13 11.84
CA GLY A 204 11.21 1.69 12.79
C GLY A 204 11.51 2.78 13.82
N GLN A 205 11.67 4.03 13.37
CA GLN A 205 11.82 5.19 14.26
C GLN A 205 10.56 5.40 15.12
N LEU A 206 9.37 5.23 14.54
CA LEU A 206 8.12 5.29 15.30
C LEU A 206 8.10 4.22 16.40
N ALA A 207 8.47 2.99 16.07
CA ALA A 207 8.49 1.88 17.02
C ALA A 207 9.48 2.07 18.19
N THR A 208 10.56 2.85 18.02
CA THR A 208 11.51 3.09 19.13
C THR A 208 10.95 4.00 20.23
N GLN A 209 9.86 4.73 19.98
CA GLN A 209 9.17 5.54 20.99
C GLN A 209 8.55 4.65 22.08
N GLY A 210 8.05 3.46 21.70
CA GLY A 210 7.72 2.37 22.63
C GLY A 210 6.50 2.58 23.53
N ASP A 211 5.77 3.69 23.39
CA ASP A 211 4.58 4.01 24.18
C ASP A 211 3.26 3.66 23.46
N GLU A 212 2.13 3.85 24.15
CA GLU A 212 0.80 3.56 23.61
C GLU A 212 0.43 4.48 22.44
N GLN A 213 0.92 5.72 22.42
CA GLN A 213 0.65 6.67 21.33
C GLN A 213 1.40 6.25 20.06
N ALA A 214 2.62 5.75 20.20
CA ALA A 214 3.40 5.19 19.11
C ALA A 214 2.70 3.96 18.50
N LEU A 215 2.16 3.06 19.34
CA LEU A 215 1.37 1.92 18.87
C LEU A 215 0.11 2.37 18.12
N GLN A 216 -0.60 3.36 18.65
CA GLN A 216 -1.79 3.92 17.99
C GLN A 216 -1.43 4.53 16.64
N LEU A 217 -0.41 5.40 16.58
CA LEU A 217 0.03 6.03 15.34
C LEU A 217 0.53 4.98 14.33
N PHE A 218 1.24 3.95 14.79
CA PHE A 218 1.71 2.87 13.92
C PHE A 218 0.53 2.18 13.21
N ARG A 219 -0.52 1.87 13.97
CA ARG A 219 -1.76 1.28 13.43
C ARG A 219 -2.48 2.25 12.49
N GLU A 220 -2.60 3.52 12.86
CA GLU A 220 -3.25 4.55 12.04
C GLU A 220 -2.55 4.74 10.70
N VAL A 221 -1.22 4.76 10.66
CA VAL A 221 -0.44 4.85 9.42
C VAL A 221 -0.68 3.64 8.52
N LEU A 222 -0.72 2.42 9.07
CA LEU A 222 -1.00 1.21 8.31
C LEU A 222 -2.44 1.20 7.75
N ILE A 223 -3.42 1.57 8.57
CA ILE A 223 -4.81 1.71 8.14
C ILE A 223 -4.91 2.76 7.03
N ALA A 224 -4.30 3.93 7.22
CA ALA A 224 -4.29 5.00 6.23
C ALA A 224 -3.68 4.55 4.91
N SER A 225 -2.53 3.86 4.95
CA SER A 225 -1.87 3.35 3.76
C SER A 225 -2.74 2.36 2.99
N ALA A 226 -3.59 1.58 3.68
CA ALA A 226 -4.51 0.60 3.10
C ALA A 226 -5.93 1.15 2.81
N SER A 227 -6.20 2.43 3.07
CA SER A 227 -7.51 3.05 2.88
C SER A 227 -7.76 3.48 1.42
N ILE A 228 -8.10 2.51 0.57
CA ILE A 228 -8.37 2.73 -0.86
C ILE A 228 -9.58 3.69 -1.03
N PRO A 229 -9.44 4.80 -1.79
CA PRO A 229 -10.54 5.72 -2.05
C PRO A 229 -11.77 5.05 -2.65
N GLY A 230 -12.95 5.39 -2.12
CA GLY A 230 -14.22 4.79 -2.53
C GLY A 230 -14.50 3.40 -1.96
N VAL A 231 -13.54 2.82 -1.23
CA VAL A 231 -13.65 1.51 -0.59
C VAL A 231 -13.58 1.64 0.93
N PHE A 232 -12.59 2.37 1.42
CA PHE A 232 -12.39 2.64 2.84
C PHE A 232 -12.26 4.15 3.07
N PRO A 233 -12.72 4.67 4.23
CA PRO A 233 -12.57 6.08 4.55
C PRO A 233 -11.09 6.45 4.78
N PRO A 234 -10.71 7.71 4.52
CA PRO A 234 -9.40 8.23 4.92
C PRO A 234 -9.27 8.25 6.45
N VAL A 235 -8.04 8.34 6.93
CA VAL A 235 -7.69 8.46 8.35
C VAL A 235 -7.16 9.87 8.62
N MET A 236 -7.69 10.52 9.65
CA MET A 236 -7.14 11.78 10.14
C MET A 236 -5.94 11.47 11.04
N ILE A 237 -4.78 12.02 10.72
CA ILE A 237 -3.56 11.86 11.53
C ILE A 237 -3.10 13.23 11.99
N ALA A 238 -2.81 13.36 13.29
CA ALA A 238 -2.35 14.61 13.85
C ALA A 238 -0.99 15.04 13.25
N GLY A 239 -0.89 16.31 12.89
CA GLY A 239 0.30 16.94 12.36
C GLY A 239 0.58 18.28 13.02
N LEU A 240 1.78 18.79 12.78
CA LEU A 240 2.18 20.10 13.26
C LEU A 240 2.38 21.02 12.05
N GLN A 241 1.66 22.14 12.05
CA GLN A 241 1.82 23.23 11.10
C GLN A 241 2.18 24.50 11.88
N GLY A 242 3.47 24.85 11.92
CA GLY A 242 3.96 25.93 12.78
C GLY A 242 3.83 25.57 14.26
N ASP A 243 3.05 26.36 15.01
CA ASP A 243 2.73 26.15 16.43
C ASP A 243 1.31 25.61 16.65
N GLN A 244 0.67 25.10 15.59
CA GLN A 244 -0.68 24.53 15.64
C GLN A 244 -0.67 23.03 15.35
N ILE A 245 -1.40 22.29 16.17
CA ILE A 245 -1.79 20.91 15.88
C ILE A 245 -2.95 20.95 14.88
N VAL A 246 -2.77 20.28 13.76
CA VAL A 246 -3.75 20.13 12.68
C VAL A 246 -4.05 18.65 12.47
N GLU A 247 -5.23 18.33 11.95
CA GLU A 247 -5.51 16.98 11.46
C GLU A 247 -5.31 16.92 9.94
N GLU A 248 -4.34 16.10 9.52
CA GLU A 248 -4.03 15.85 8.12
C GLU A 248 -4.83 14.64 7.63
N MET A 249 -5.46 14.76 6.47
CA MET A 249 -6.25 13.67 5.89
C MET A 249 -5.36 12.73 5.07
N HIS A 250 -5.17 11.50 5.54
CA HIS A 250 -4.37 10.50 4.87
C HIS A 250 -5.21 9.37 4.25
N ALA A 251 -4.82 8.93 3.06
CA ALA A 251 -5.40 7.81 2.35
C ALA A 251 -4.30 6.92 1.73
N ASP A 252 -4.73 5.93 0.96
CA ASP A 252 -3.86 4.93 0.38
C ASP A 252 -2.70 5.54 -0.42
N GLY A 253 -1.46 5.14 -0.11
CA GLY A 253 -0.26 5.66 -0.78
C GLY A 253 -0.19 5.30 -2.27
N GLY A 254 -0.93 4.26 -2.67
CA GLY A 254 -1.12 3.78 -4.05
C GLY A 254 -1.80 4.78 -4.98
N ILE A 255 -2.35 5.87 -4.44
CA ILE A 255 -2.85 7.01 -5.23
C ILE A 255 -1.69 7.67 -5.98
N ASN A 256 -0.58 7.89 -5.30
CA ASN A 256 0.57 8.59 -5.87
C ASN A 256 1.67 7.62 -6.32
N LEU A 257 1.90 6.53 -5.57
CA LEU A 257 3.06 5.65 -5.75
C LEU A 257 2.64 4.18 -5.72
N PRO A 258 2.93 3.36 -6.76
CA PRO A 258 2.54 1.94 -6.76
C PRO A 258 3.38 1.10 -5.79
N PHE A 259 4.66 1.46 -5.63
CA PHE A 259 5.63 0.90 -4.69
C PHE A 259 6.77 1.91 -4.48
N LEU A 260 7.54 1.78 -3.39
CA LEU A 260 8.72 2.62 -3.12
C LEU A 260 10.01 1.78 -3.23
N GLY A 261 10.53 1.61 -4.45
CA GLY A 261 11.77 0.86 -4.70
C GLY A 261 13.01 1.63 -4.24
N VAL A 262 13.19 2.81 -4.81
CA VAL A 262 14.14 3.83 -4.35
C VAL A 262 13.43 5.20 -4.30
N PRO A 263 13.92 6.16 -3.51
CA PRO A 263 13.43 7.54 -3.52
C PRO A 263 13.38 8.15 -4.92
N GLU A 264 12.34 8.93 -5.24
CA GLU A 264 12.13 9.47 -6.59
C GLU A 264 13.26 10.37 -7.08
N ASN A 265 13.85 11.14 -6.18
CA ASN A 265 15.02 11.98 -6.45
C ASN A 265 16.29 11.18 -6.81
N MET A 266 16.31 9.86 -6.57
CA MET A 266 17.37 8.98 -7.02
C MET A 266 17.15 8.45 -8.45
N LEU A 267 15.91 8.46 -8.94
CA LEU A 267 15.57 7.87 -10.24
C LEU A 267 16.18 8.67 -11.40
N ALA A 268 16.11 10.00 -11.32
CA ALA A 268 16.60 10.92 -12.35
C ALA A 268 17.88 11.64 -11.92
N GLY A 269 18.96 11.52 -12.70
CA GLY A 269 20.11 12.42 -12.59
C GLY A 269 21.10 12.16 -11.45
N SER A 270 20.90 11.15 -10.60
CA SER A 270 21.89 10.83 -9.56
C SER A 270 23.17 10.21 -10.14
N PRO A 271 24.35 10.57 -9.61
CA PRO A 271 25.61 9.94 -9.99
C PRO A 271 25.57 8.44 -9.69
N ARG A 272 26.46 7.68 -10.35
CA ARG A 272 26.65 6.26 -10.04
C ARG A 272 27.07 6.13 -8.58
N ILE A 273 26.54 5.10 -7.92
CA ILE A 273 26.87 4.75 -6.54
C ILE A 273 27.98 3.68 -6.59
N PRO A 274 29.22 4.01 -6.18
CA PRO A 274 30.30 3.03 -6.13
C PRO A 274 29.96 1.88 -5.16
N GLY A 275 30.22 0.63 -5.57
CA GLY A 275 29.98 -0.58 -4.77
C GLY A 275 28.54 -1.09 -4.77
N ALA A 276 27.63 -0.49 -5.55
CA ALA A 276 26.23 -0.91 -5.63
C ALA A 276 25.97 -2.15 -6.51
N ASP A 277 26.98 -2.65 -7.21
CA ASP A 277 26.90 -3.72 -8.21
C ASP A 277 26.59 -5.12 -7.64
N HIS A 278 26.77 -5.28 -6.34
CA HIS A 278 26.41 -6.51 -5.63
C HIS A 278 25.05 -6.39 -4.91
N ALA A 279 24.49 -5.17 -4.80
CA ALA A 279 23.26 -4.94 -4.06
C ALA A 279 22.06 -5.49 -4.85
N SER A 280 20.96 -5.75 -4.15
CA SER A 280 19.74 -6.29 -4.76
C SER A 280 18.51 -5.49 -4.35
N ILE A 281 17.67 -5.16 -5.33
CA ILE A 281 16.34 -4.59 -5.15
C ILE A 281 15.32 -5.60 -5.66
N TYR A 282 14.44 -6.03 -4.77
CA TYR A 282 13.31 -6.90 -5.03
C TYR A 282 12.03 -6.08 -5.00
N VAL A 283 11.23 -6.14 -6.06
CA VAL A 283 9.92 -5.49 -6.12
C VAL A 283 8.85 -6.56 -6.23
N LEU A 284 7.98 -6.62 -5.24
CA LEU A 284 6.82 -7.52 -5.22
C LEU A 284 5.58 -6.71 -5.58
N ILE A 285 5.05 -6.98 -6.76
CA ILE A 285 3.80 -6.41 -7.27
C ILE A 285 2.63 -7.33 -6.89
N ASN A 286 1.78 -6.86 -5.96
CA ASN A 286 0.54 -7.51 -5.54
C ASN A 286 -0.58 -7.36 -6.59
N GLY A 287 -0.27 -7.67 -7.84
CA GLY A 287 -1.13 -7.46 -8.98
C GLY A 287 -0.46 -7.88 -10.27
N GLN A 288 -1.10 -7.50 -11.38
CA GLN A 288 -0.63 -7.78 -12.73
C GLN A 288 -0.11 -6.49 -13.37
N THR A 289 1.10 -6.51 -13.93
CA THR A 289 1.71 -5.35 -14.60
C THR A 289 1.23 -5.20 -16.06
N GLY A 290 0.91 -6.31 -16.72
CA GLY A 290 0.44 -6.37 -18.09
C GLY A 290 -0.99 -5.83 -18.29
N ARG A 291 -1.29 -5.41 -19.52
CA ARG A 291 -2.63 -4.95 -19.90
C ARG A 291 -3.56 -6.17 -19.97
N THR A 292 -4.73 -6.08 -19.36
CA THR A 292 -5.80 -7.09 -19.53
C THR A 292 -6.88 -6.51 -20.43
N SER A 293 -7.35 -7.27 -21.42
CA SER A 293 -8.49 -6.85 -22.23
C SER A 293 -9.80 -7.32 -21.62
N SER A 294 -10.80 -6.43 -21.57
CA SER A 294 -12.15 -6.76 -21.09
C SER A 294 -13.15 -5.74 -21.62
N VAL A 295 -14.37 -6.19 -21.90
CA VAL A 295 -15.51 -5.31 -22.25
C VAL A 295 -16.10 -4.78 -20.95
N VAL A 296 -15.97 -3.47 -20.73
CA VAL A 296 -16.44 -2.80 -19.52
C VAL A 296 -17.97 -2.64 -19.58
N ARG A 297 -18.66 -3.04 -18.51
CA ARG A 297 -20.11 -2.79 -18.39
C ARG A 297 -20.39 -1.29 -18.32
N GLY A 298 -21.47 -0.84 -18.95
CA GLY A 298 -21.91 0.58 -18.99
C GLY A 298 -22.47 1.12 -17.66
N SER A 299 -21.92 0.71 -16.52
CA SER A 299 -22.31 1.16 -15.17
C SER A 299 -21.20 1.97 -14.52
N LEU A 300 -21.54 3.05 -13.81
CA LEU A 300 -20.56 3.95 -13.17
C LEU A 300 -19.52 3.21 -12.29
N PRO A 301 -19.90 2.27 -11.40
CA PRO A 301 -18.91 1.55 -10.60
C PRO A 301 -17.90 0.76 -11.45
N ALA A 302 -18.38 0.03 -12.47
CA ALA A 302 -17.51 -0.73 -13.36
C ALA A 302 -16.54 0.16 -14.15
N ILE A 303 -17.00 1.35 -14.57
CA ILE A 303 -16.15 2.34 -15.26
C ILE A 303 -15.06 2.87 -14.32
N LEU A 304 -15.43 3.23 -13.08
CA LEU A 304 -14.47 3.73 -12.08
C LEU A 304 -13.42 2.68 -11.71
N THR A 305 -13.84 1.44 -11.43
CA THR A 305 -12.92 0.33 -11.15
C THR A 305 -11.95 0.10 -12.30
N ARG A 306 -12.47 0.03 -13.55
CA ARG A 306 -11.61 -0.15 -14.72
C ARG A 306 -10.63 1.02 -14.93
N THR A 307 -11.08 2.25 -14.67
CA THR A 307 -10.25 3.45 -14.78
C THR A 307 -9.10 3.38 -13.77
N TYR A 308 -9.40 3.05 -12.52
CA TYR A 308 -8.40 2.86 -11.46
C TYR A 308 -7.41 1.75 -11.81
N GLU A 309 -7.88 0.57 -12.23
CA GLU A 309 -7.01 -0.54 -12.65
C GLU A 309 -6.09 -0.13 -13.81
N SER A 310 -6.63 0.55 -14.82
CA SER A 310 -5.87 1.01 -15.99
C SER A 310 -4.76 1.98 -15.58
N MET A 311 -5.11 2.98 -14.75
CA MET A 311 -4.16 3.95 -14.21
C MET A 311 -3.10 3.27 -13.34
N SER A 312 -3.50 2.44 -12.37
CA SER A 312 -2.60 1.73 -11.46
C SER A 312 -1.59 0.86 -12.23
N LYS A 313 -2.05 0.10 -13.24
CA LYS A 313 -1.17 -0.71 -14.10
C LYS A 313 -0.22 0.16 -14.93
N ALA A 314 -0.69 1.30 -15.46
CA ALA A 314 0.15 2.22 -16.21
C ALA A 314 1.25 2.84 -15.34
N THR A 315 0.89 3.36 -14.17
CA THR A 315 1.82 3.92 -13.20
C THR A 315 2.83 2.88 -12.73
N THR A 316 2.38 1.66 -12.43
CA THR A 316 3.27 0.54 -12.05
C THR A 316 4.33 0.28 -13.10
N ARG A 317 3.96 0.18 -14.39
CA ARG A 317 4.94 -0.04 -15.48
C ARG A 317 5.95 1.11 -15.58
N THR A 318 5.50 2.35 -15.45
CA THR A 318 6.39 3.53 -15.49
C THR A 318 7.39 3.52 -14.33
N HIS A 319 6.92 3.27 -13.09
CA HIS A 319 7.80 3.18 -11.92
C HIS A 319 8.75 1.99 -12.01
N LEU A 320 8.29 0.85 -12.54
CA LEU A 320 9.13 -0.32 -12.76
C LEU A 320 10.25 -0.03 -13.75
N ALA A 321 9.93 0.61 -14.88
CA ALA A 321 10.93 1.02 -15.87
C ALA A 321 11.95 2.02 -15.29
N ALA A 322 11.50 3.00 -14.51
CA ALA A 322 12.37 3.98 -13.86
C ALA A 322 13.33 3.34 -12.84
N ASN A 323 12.82 2.44 -11.99
CA ASN A 323 13.63 1.72 -11.00
C ASN A 323 14.58 0.71 -11.68
N ALA A 324 14.14 0.04 -12.74
CA ALA A 324 15.00 -0.83 -13.54
C ALA A 324 16.14 -0.05 -14.22
N ALA A 325 15.85 1.15 -14.74
CA ALA A 325 16.87 2.03 -15.31
C ALA A 325 17.86 2.54 -14.24
N PHE A 326 17.37 2.85 -13.04
CA PHE A 326 18.22 3.15 -11.89
C PHE A 326 19.16 1.97 -11.55
N ALA A 327 18.61 0.77 -11.46
CA ALA A 327 19.37 -0.43 -11.11
C ALA A 327 20.42 -0.74 -12.18
N ALA A 328 20.05 -0.73 -13.45
CA ALA A 328 20.96 -0.95 -14.58
C ALA A 328 22.11 0.07 -14.62
N ARG A 329 21.84 1.35 -14.31
CA ARG A 329 22.85 2.41 -14.26
C ARG A 329 23.91 2.16 -13.19
N ASN A 330 23.52 1.55 -12.07
CA ASN A 330 24.35 1.32 -10.90
C ASN A 330 24.87 -0.12 -10.77
N GLY A 331 24.48 -1.03 -11.68
CA GLY A 331 24.84 -2.45 -11.60
C GLY A 331 24.05 -3.24 -10.55
N VAL A 332 23.03 -2.65 -9.92
CA VAL A 332 22.23 -3.29 -8.86
C VAL A 332 21.40 -4.42 -9.48
N THR A 333 21.35 -5.58 -8.81
CA THR A 333 20.47 -6.68 -9.20
C THR A 333 19.01 -6.28 -8.95
N PHE A 334 18.20 -6.23 -10.01
CA PHE A 334 16.78 -5.92 -9.90
C PHE A 334 15.94 -7.16 -10.24
N ARG A 335 15.01 -7.52 -9.35
CA ARG A 335 14.11 -8.67 -9.50
C ARG A 335 12.68 -8.25 -9.23
N VAL A 336 11.75 -8.81 -10.00
CA VAL A 336 10.33 -8.51 -9.89
C VAL A 336 9.56 -9.81 -9.68
N ALA A 337 8.57 -9.78 -8.79
CA ALA A 337 7.56 -10.83 -8.69
C ALA A 337 6.19 -10.20 -8.84
N SER A 338 5.32 -10.82 -9.64
CA SER A 338 3.95 -10.34 -9.89
C SER A 338 3.00 -11.51 -10.07
N ILE A 339 1.70 -11.23 -10.00
CA ILE A 339 0.68 -12.24 -10.30
C ILE A 339 0.73 -12.54 -11.81
N PRO A 340 0.81 -13.82 -12.22
CA PRO A 340 0.82 -14.19 -13.62
C PRO A 340 -0.41 -13.67 -14.39
N MET A 341 -0.21 -13.32 -15.67
CA MET A 341 -1.23 -12.67 -16.49
C MET A 341 -2.45 -13.54 -16.78
N GLU A 342 -2.27 -14.86 -16.77
CA GLU A 342 -3.29 -15.89 -16.97
C GLU A 342 -4.13 -16.18 -15.72
N THR A 343 -3.71 -15.66 -14.56
CA THR A 343 -4.42 -15.89 -13.30
C THR A 343 -5.59 -14.93 -13.16
N GLU A 344 -6.77 -15.47 -12.84
CA GLU A 344 -7.89 -14.65 -12.39
C GLU A 344 -7.61 -14.12 -10.98
N ALA A 345 -7.29 -12.84 -10.88
CA ALA A 345 -7.02 -12.16 -9.62
C ALA A 345 -7.74 -10.81 -9.58
N SER A 346 -8.30 -10.46 -8.44
CA SER A 346 -8.99 -9.19 -8.22
C SER A 346 -8.57 -8.59 -6.90
N SER A 347 -8.08 -7.36 -6.94
CA SER A 347 -7.67 -6.59 -5.76
C SER A 347 -8.84 -6.27 -4.82
N LEU A 348 -10.08 -6.42 -5.29
CA LEU A 348 -11.30 -6.16 -4.53
C LEU A 348 -12.02 -7.44 -4.10
N ASN A 349 -11.47 -8.62 -4.39
CA ASN A 349 -12.06 -9.88 -3.94
C ASN A 349 -11.43 -10.37 -2.63
N PHE A 350 -11.99 -9.93 -1.50
CA PHE A 350 -11.53 -10.29 -0.15
C PHE A 350 -12.16 -11.58 0.40
N ASP A 351 -12.77 -12.39 -0.46
CA ASP A 351 -13.26 -13.73 -0.11
C ASP A 351 -12.09 -14.61 0.38
N HIS A 352 -12.30 -15.31 1.50
CA HIS A 352 -11.28 -16.13 2.14
C HIS A 352 -10.66 -17.17 1.19
N ASP A 353 -11.49 -17.96 0.49
CA ASP A 353 -11.00 -18.99 -0.43
C ASP A 353 -10.22 -18.36 -1.59
N SER A 354 -10.67 -17.21 -2.08
CA SER A 354 -9.93 -16.46 -3.10
C SER A 354 -8.55 -16.01 -2.62
N MET A 355 -8.45 -15.47 -1.40
CA MET A 355 -7.16 -15.05 -0.84
C MET A 355 -6.23 -16.24 -0.59
N VAL A 356 -6.74 -17.36 -0.06
CA VAL A 356 -5.99 -18.62 0.11
C VAL A 356 -5.44 -19.13 -1.22
N ARG A 357 -6.26 -19.14 -2.29
CA ARG A 357 -5.80 -19.58 -3.63
C ARG A 357 -4.66 -18.71 -4.15
N VAL A 358 -4.79 -17.38 -4.04
CA VAL A 358 -3.79 -16.43 -4.53
C VAL A 358 -2.51 -16.49 -3.67
N PHE A 359 -2.63 -16.75 -2.37
CA PHE A 359 -1.52 -17.04 -1.47
C PHE A 359 -0.76 -18.30 -1.88
N GLU A 360 -1.45 -19.43 -2.06
CA GLU A 360 -0.82 -20.69 -2.44
C GLU A 360 -0.16 -20.62 -3.82
N LEU A 361 -0.72 -19.83 -4.74
CA LEU A 361 -0.07 -19.52 -6.01
C LEU A 361 1.28 -18.82 -5.80
N GLY A 362 1.33 -17.78 -4.95
CA GLY A 362 2.57 -17.09 -4.62
C GLY A 362 3.60 -18.02 -3.97
N ARG A 363 3.15 -18.79 -2.97
CA ARG A 363 3.99 -19.74 -2.21
C ARG A 363 4.60 -20.81 -3.10
N SER A 364 3.77 -21.51 -3.88
CA SER A 364 4.23 -22.58 -4.77
C SER A 364 5.20 -22.09 -5.83
N ARG A 365 4.96 -20.91 -6.43
CA ARG A 365 5.87 -20.31 -7.41
C ARG A 365 7.22 -19.94 -6.79
N ALA A 366 7.22 -19.36 -5.59
CA ALA A 366 8.47 -18.99 -4.92
C ALA A 366 9.27 -20.23 -4.49
N ALA A 367 8.59 -21.24 -3.92
CA ALA A 367 9.20 -22.52 -3.56
C ALA A 367 9.79 -23.25 -4.78
N ALA A 368 9.18 -23.11 -5.95
CA ALA A 368 9.69 -23.65 -7.22
C ALA A 368 10.80 -22.80 -7.87
N GLY A 369 11.20 -21.66 -7.29
CA GLY A 369 12.18 -20.75 -7.88
C GLY A 369 11.68 -19.97 -9.09
N GLN A 370 10.36 -19.83 -9.26
CA GLN A 370 9.69 -19.23 -10.43
C GLN A 370 9.00 -17.89 -10.13
N ALA A 371 9.12 -17.36 -8.91
CA ALA A 371 8.48 -16.10 -8.52
C ALA A 371 9.23 -14.87 -9.05
N TRP A 372 10.56 -14.90 -9.08
CA TRP A 372 11.40 -13.73 -9.34
C TRP A 372 11.94 -13.72 -10.78
N VAL A 373 11.53 -12.72 -11.56
CA VAL A 373 11.95 -12.52 -12.96
C VAL A 373 12.76 -11.24 -13.14
N SER A 374 13.37 -11.10 -14.32
CA SER A 374 14.04 -9.85 -14.71
C SER A 374 13.01 -8.75 -15.03
N PRO A 375 13.34 -7.46 -14.85
CA PRO A 375 12.42 -6.38 -15.21
C PRO A 375 12.09 -6.34 -16.71
N SER A 376 13.00 -6.76 -17.58
CA SER A 376 12.76 -6.86 -19.02
C SER A 376 11.74 -7.95 -19.37
N GLU A 377 11.79 -9.08 -18.67
CA GLU A 377 10.82 -10.17 -18.85
C GLU A 377 9.43 -9.74 -18.35
N GLU A 378 9.37 -9.11 -17.16
CA GLU A 378 8.12 -8.58 -16.60
C GLU A 378 7.47 -7.54 -17.53
N LEU A 379 8.26 -6.58 -18.06
CA LEU A 379 7.74 -5.53 -18.93
C LEU A 379 7.40 -6.01 -20.35
N ALA A 380 7.95 -7.15 -20.78
CA ALA A 380 7.66 -7.76 -22.07
C ALA A 380 6.47 -8.74 -22.04
N ALA A 381 5.90 -9.02 -20.85
CA ALA A 381 4.74 -9.89 -20.73
C ALA A 381 3.54 -9.35 -21.53
N GLU A 382 3.19 -10.04 -22.61
CA GLU A 382 2.07 -9.70 -23.48
C GLU A 382 0.72 -9.98 -22.78
N PRO A 383 -0.35 -9.24 -23.13
CA PRO A 383 -1.70 -9.56 -22.69
C PRO A 383 -2.06 -11.00 -23.07
N ALA A 384 -2.81 -11.70 -22.21
CA ALA A 384 -3.58 -12.84 -22.67
C ALA A 384 -4.49 -12.36 -23.82
N GLY A 385 -4.28 -12.90 -25.02
CA GLY A 385 -5.01 -12.49 -26.21
C GLY A 385 -6.52 -12.62 -26.02
N ILE A 386 -7.28 -11.66 -26.57
CA ILE A 386 -8.74 -11.77 -26.61
C ILE A 386 -9.07 -12.98 -27.50
N GLY A 387 -9.66 -14.03 -26.91
CA GLY A 387 -10.38 -15.02 -27.71
C GLY A 387 -11.41 -14.31 -28.60
N PRO A 388 -11.73 -14.83 -29.80
CA PRO A 388 -12.57 -14.12 -30.77
C PRO A 388 -13.87 -13.65 -30.12
N ALA A 389 -14.27 -12.41 -30.46
CA ALA A 389 -15.52 -11.84 -29.98
C ALA A 389 -16.68 -12.83 -30.22
N PRO A 390 -17.58 -13.07 -29.24
CA PRO A 390 -18.74 -13.91 -29.46
C PRO A 390 -19.51 -13.34 -30.65
N GLN A 391 -19.73 -14.18 -31.68
CA GLN A 391 -20.50 -13.79 -32.86
C GLN A 391 -21.85 -13.25 -32.38
N ALA A 392 -22.15 -12.01 -32.74
CA ALA A 392 -23.46 -11.43 -32.49
C ALA A 392 -24.50 -12.38 -33.09
N ALA A 393 -25.36 -12.94 -32.24
CA ALA A 393 -26.47 -13.75 -32.70
C ALA A 393 -27.28 -12.88 -33.68
N ALA A 394 -27.36 -13.32 -34.94
CA ALA A 394 -28.16 -12.66 -35.95
C ALA A 394 -29.60 -12.52 -35.42
N PRO A 395 -30.25 -11.36 -35.60
CA PRO A 395 -31.65 -11.25 -35.23
C PRO A 395 -32.43 -12.30 -36.02
N SER A 396 -33.15 -13.17 -35.30
CA SER A 396 -34.10 -14.09 -35.90
C SER A 396 -35.18 -13.27 -36.61
N ASN A 397 -35.26 -13.43 -37.94
CA ASN A 397 -36.31 -12.86 -38.79
C ASN A 397 -37.69 -13.40 -38.42
#